data_AF-A0A2Z6U4D3-F1
#
_entry.id   AF-A0A2Z6U4D3-F1
#
_cell.length_a   1.000
_cell.length_b   1.000
_cell.length_c   1.000
_cell.angle_alpha   90.00
_cell.angle_beta   90.00
_cell.angle_gamma   90.00
#
_symmetry.space_group_name_H-M   'P 1'
#
loop_
_entity.id
_entity.type
_entity.pdbx_description
1 polymer ?
#
loop_
_entity_poly.entity_id
_entity_poly.type
_entity_poly.pdbx_seq_one_letter_code
_entity_poly.pdbx_strand_id
1 'polypeptide(L)'
;MAVKLGNHNVDHMLSDLLASDFVEFQRFYALEPFGSKFEELHLAALRCQLTNYLRSKEQPAYSFNDFLLSAVEKVETRKQSITEAYRILSSLK
;
A
#
# COMPACT_ATOMS: atom_id res chain seq x y z
N MET A 1 12.98 18.10 -7.09
CA MET A 1 14.06 18.37 -8.08
C MET A 1 13.72 19.54 -8.99
N ALA A 2 12.57 19.54 -9.68
CA ALA A 2 12.09 20.68 -10.49
C ALA A 2 12.05 22.03 -9.74
N VAL A 3 11.52 22.05 -8.52
CA VAL A 3 11.50 23.25 -7.65
C VAL A 3 12.90 23.70 -7.22
N LYS A 4 13.84 22.75 -7.02
CA LYS A 4 15.24 23.04 -6.69
C LYS A 4 16.03 23.59 -7.89
N LEU A 5 15.60 23.26 -9.10
CA LEU A 5 16.20 23.70 -10.36
C LEU A 5 15.57 24.99 -10.92
N GLY A 6 14.57 25.58 -10.22
CA GLY A 6 13.91 26.81 -10.64
C GLY A 6 13.02 26.67 -11.89
N ASN A 7 12.87 25.44 -12.42
CA ASN A 7 12.08 25.18 -13.61
C ASN A 7 10.67 24.75 -13.23
N HIS A 8 9.70 25.61 -13.52
CA HIS A 8 8.28 25.35 -13.31
C HIS A 8 7.64 24.49 -14.42
N ASN A 9 8.33 24.33 -15.55
CA ASN A 9 7.90 23.49 -16.66
C ASN A 9 8.63 22.14 -16.62
N VAL A 10 7.92 21.11 -16.14
CA VAL A 10 8.47 19.75 -15.97
C VAL A 10 8.84 19.13 -17.32
N ASP A 11 8.09 19.44 -18.38
CA ASP A 11 8.33 18.85 -19.71
C ASP A 11 9.66 19.34 -20.32
N HIS A 12 9.97 20.63 -20.14
CA HIS A 12 11.26 21.20 -20.58
C HIS A 12 12.43 20.71 -19.72
N MET A 13 12.20 20.44 -18.42
CA MET A 13 13.24 19.82 -17.58
C MET A 13 13.56 18.40 -18.06
N LEU A 14 12.55 17.65 -18.50
CA LEU A 14 12.72 16.28 -18.98
C LEU A 14 13.34 16.21 -20.37
N SER A 15 13.16 17.23 -21.23
CA SER A 15 13.76 17.27 -22.56
C SER A 15 15.27 17.50 -22.55
N ASP A 16 15.77 18.23 -21.55
CA ASP A 16 17.18 18.61 -21.43
C ASP A 16 17.99 17.62 -20.58
N LEU A 17 17.34 16.60 -20.03
CA LEU A 17 17.95 15.66 -19.12
C LEU A 17 18.76 14.59 -19.88
N LEU A 18 20.00 14.37 -19.46
CA LEU A 18 20.80 13.26 -19.98
C LEU A 18 20.19 11.92 -19.56
N ALA A 19 20.38 10.88 -20.37
CA ALA A 19 19.84 9.55 -20.09
C ALA A 19 20.31 8.97 -18.74
N SER A 20 21.52 9.32 -18.30
CA SER A 20 22.05 8.96 -16.97
C SER A 20 21.22 9.57 -15.84
N ASP A 21 20.95 10.87 -15.96
CA ASP A 21 20.27 11.66 -14.94
C ASP A 21 18.79 11.28 -14.88
N PHE A 22 18.23 10.80 -16.01
CA PHE A 22 16.86 10.32 -16.09
C PHE A 22 16.70 8.97 -15.39
N VAL A 23 17.67 8.08 -15.55
CA VAL A 23 17.71 6.81 -14.82
C VAL A 23 17.88 7.05 -13.31
N GLU A 24 18.71 8.02 -12.91
CA GLU A 24 18.82 8.42 -11.51
C GLU A 24 17.52 9.02 -10.99
N PHE A 25 16.85 9.87 -11.76
CA PHE A 25 15.54 10.41 -11.41
C PHE A 25 14.49 9.32 -11.25
N GLN A 26 14.45 8.32 -12.15
CA GLN A 26 13.55 7.18 -12.03
C GLN A 26 13.86 6.32 -10.80
N ARG A 27 15.13 6.10 -10.49
CA ARG A 27 15.56 5.35 -9.29
C ARG A 27 15.25 6.12 -8.02
N PHE A 28 15.45 7.43 -8.02
CA PHE A 28 15.10 8.33 -6.92
C PHE A 28 13.58 8.34 -6.72
N TYR A 29 12.78 8.42 -7.79
CA TYR A 29 11.32 8.32 -7.74
C TYR A 29 10.84 6.95 -7.23
N ALA A 30 11.54 5.87 -7.58
CA ALA A 30 11.23 4.53 -7.07
C ALA A 30 11.58 4.37 -5.57
N LEU A 31 12.59 5.10 -5.09
CA LEU A 31 13.05 5.09 -3.70
C LEU A 31 12.32 6.10 -2.80
N GLU A 32 11.81 7.20 -3.35
CA GLU A 32 11.11 8.24 -2.62
C GLU A 32 9.60 8.02 -2.77
N PRO A 33 8.93 7.32 -1.83
CA PRO A 33 7.49 7.36 -1.75
C PRO A 33 7.15 8.76 -1.25
N PHE A 34 7.02 9.72 -2.15
CA PHE A 34 6.66 11.12 -1.86
C PHE A 34 5.40 11.19 -1.00
N GLY A 35 5.51 11.14 0.33
CA GLY A 35 4.47 11.37 1.33
C GLY A 35 3.25 10.42 1.32
N SER A 36 2.84 9.93 0.15
CA SER A 36 1.53 9.36 -0.13
C SER A 36 1.31 8.03 0.56
N LYS A 37 2.32 7.15 0.56
CA LYS A 37 2.24 5.88 1.29
C LYS A 37 2.23 6.09 2.80
N PHE A 38 3.01 7.04 3.31
CA PHE A 38 3.07 7.31 4.74
C PHE A 38 1.78 7.97 5.24
N GLU A 39 1.27 8.94 4.50
CA GLU A 39 -0.02 9.60 4.77
C GLU A 39 -1.16 8.60 4.67
N GLU A 40 -1.18 7.71 3.66
CA GLU A 40 -2.19 6.67 3.52
C GLU A 40 -2.16 5.70 4.70
N LEU A 41 -0.98 5.21 5.11
CA LEU A 41 -0.83 4.33 6.27
C LEU A 41 -1.28 5.02 7.56
N HIS A 42 -0.89 6.29 7.77
CA HIS A 42 -1.26 7.05 8.96
C HIS A 42 -2.78 7.28 9.01
N LEU A 43 -3.37 7.64 7.88
CA LEU A 43 -4.79 7.92 7.76
C LEU A 43 -5.62 6.63 7.90
N ALA A 44 -5.16 5.50 7.35
CA ALA A 44 -5.76 4.19 7.57
C ALA A 44 -5.72 3.78 9.05
N ALA A 45 -4.65 4.09 9.77
CA ALA A 45 -4.54 3.80 11.21
C ALA A 45 -5.58 4.59 12.01
N LEU A 46 -5.70 5.89 11.74
CA LEU A 46 -6.69 6.75 12.38
C LEU A 46 -8.12 6.29 12.09
N ARG A 47 -8.42 5.98 10.83
CA ARG A 47 -9.75 5.46 10.44
C ARG A 47 -10.10 4.17 11.16
N CYS A 48 -9.16 3.22 11.24
CA CYS A 48 -9.33 1.94 11.92
C CYS A 48 -9.59 2.12 13.42
N GLN A 49 -8.86 3.01 14.09
CA GLN A 49 -9.06 3.29 15.51
C GLN A 49 -10.43 3.92 15.77
N LEU A 50 -10.80 4.94 14.99
CA LEU A 50 -12.07 5.65 15.14
C LEU A 50 -13.28 4.75 14.88
N THR A 51 -13.25 3.96 13.80
CA THR A 51 -14.36 3.04 13.47
C THR A 51 -14.49 1.93 14.51
N ASN A 52 -13.39 1.36 15.00
CA ASN A 52 -13.46 0.35 16.06
C ASN A 52 -13.88 0.92 17.42
N TYR A 53 -13.61 2.20 17.68
CA TYR A 53 -14.09 2.89 18.88
C TYR A 53 -15.60 3.19 18.82
N LEU A 54 -16.10 3.62 17.66
CA LEU A 54 -17.52 3.95 17.45
C LEU A 54 -18.41 2.75 17.07
N ARG A 55 -17.81 1.57 16.92
CA ARG A 55 -18.47 0.33 16.52
C ARG A 55 -19.52 -0.11 17.55
N SER A 56 -20.66 -0.61 17.07
CA SER A 56 -21.66 -1.26 17.94
C SER A 56 -21.17 -2.64 18.40
N LYS A 57 -21.70 -3.15 19.53
CA LYS A 57 -21.28 -4.47 20.05
C LYS A 57 -21.61 -5.61 19.09
N GLU A 58 -22.59 -5.46 18.20
CA GLU A 58 -22.95 -6.48 17.22
C GLU A 58 -22.08 -6.46 15.96
N GLN A 59 -21.31 -5.38 15.70
CA GLN A 59 -20.49 -5.25 14.51
C GLN A 59 -19.11 -5.90 14.70
N PRO A 60 -18.56 -6.60 13.68
CA PRO A 60 -17.20 -7.14 13.75
C PRO A 60 -16.16 -6.02 13.76
N ALA A 61 -14.96 -6.31 14.30
CA ALA A 61 -13.87 -5.33 14.33
C ALA A 61 -13.29 -5.16 12.93
N TYR A 62 -13.02 -3.91 12.55
CA TYR A 62 -12.39 -3.57 11.28
C TYR A 62 -10.87 -3.74 11.37
N SER A 63 -10.27 -4.26 10.30
CA SER A 63 -8.81 -4.38 10.19
C SER A 63 -8.21 -3.13 9.58
N PHE A 64 -6.94 -2.84 9.89
CA PHE A 64 -6.17 -1.77 9.27
C PHE A 64 -6.19 -1.85 7.73
N ASN A 65 -6.07 -3.06 7.19
CA ASN A 65 -6.07 -3.32 5.75
C ASN A 65 -7.39 -2.95 5.07
N ASP A 66 -8.48 -2.81 5.82
CA ASP A 66 -9.80 -2.44 5.28
C ASP A 66 -9.85 -0.97 4.87
N PHE A 67 -8.87 -0.17 5.32
CA PHE A 67 -8.80 1.27 5.09
C PHE A 67 -7.64 1.68 4.17
N LEU A 68 -6.88 0.73 3.63
CA LEU A 68 -5.85 0.97 2.63
C LEU A 68 -6.48 0.98 1.23
N LEU A 69 -6.21 2.01 0.44
CA LEU A 69 -6.64 2.12 -0.96
C LEU A 69 -5.80 1.22 -1.85
N SER A 70 -4.54 0.98 -1.48
CA SER A 70 -3.62 0.07 -2.16
C SER A 70 -3.84 -1.42 -1.85
N ALA A 71 -4.89 -1.78 -1.11
CA ALA A 71 -5.15 -3.17 -0.75
C ALA A 71 -5.56 -3.98 -2.00
N VAL A 72 -4.59 -4.73 -2.53
CA VAL A 72 -4.84 -5.88 -3.40
C VAL A 72 -5.87 -6.78 -2.73
N GLU A 73 -6.83 -7.28 -3.53
CA GLU A 73 -7.91 -8.21 -3.14
C GLU A 73 -7.56 -9.01 -1.89
N LYS A 74 -8.36 -8.83 -0.83
CA LYS A 74 -8.28 -9.70 0.34
C LYS A 74 -8.40 -11.13 -0.15
N VAL A 75 -7.29 -11.86 -0.15
CA VAL A 75 -7.32 -13.32 -0.28
C VAL A 75 -8.18 -13.78 0.88
N GLU A 76 -9.40 -14.22 0.61
CA GLU A 76 -10.23 -14.83 1.62
C GLU A 76 -9.43 -16.01 2.17
N THR A 77 -8.83 -15.83 3.34
CA THR A 77 -8.26 -16.94 4.10
C THR A 77 -9.44 -17.82 4.46
N ARG A 78 -9.75 -18.79 3.58
CA ARG A 78 -10.61 -19.92 3.91
C ARG A 78 -10.12 -20.41 5.27
N LYS A 79 -10.99 -20.31 6.28
CA LYS A 79 -10.74 -20.91 7.59
C LYS A 79 -10.75 -22.42 7.41
N GLN A 80 -9.68 -22.97 6.84
CA GLN A 80 -9.49 -24.40 6.76
C GLN A 80 -9.36 -24.89 8.19
N SER A 81 -10.29 -25.72 8.62
CA SER A 81 -10.16 -26.36 9.92
C SER A 81 -8.92 -27.25 9.90
N ILE A 82 -8.23 -27.37 11.03
CA ILE A 82 -7.01 -28.19 11.16
C ILE A 82 -7.26 -29.62 10.64
N THR A 83 -8.48 -30.14 10.83
CA THR A 83 -8.92 -31.45 10.34
C THR A 83 -8.99 -31.56 8.81
N GLU A 84 -9.34 -30.49 8.09
CA GLU A 84 -9.32 -30.45 6.63
C GLU A 84 -7.89 -30.42 6.09
N ALA A 85 -6.98 -29.69 6.74
CA ALA A 85 -5.57 -29.68 6.40
C ALA A 85 -4.95 -31.08 6.52
N TYR A 86 -5.28 -31.82 7.60
CA TYR A 86 -4.83 -33.21 7.77
C TYR A 86 -5.40 -34.16 6.71
N ARG A 87 -6.66 -33.99 6.29
CA ARG A 87 -7.26 -34.82 5.23
C ARG A 87 -6.51 -34.65 3.90
N ILE A 88 -6.24 -33.42 3.49
CA ILE A 88 -5.54 -33.12 2.24
C ILE A 88 -4.14 -33.74 2.24
N LEU A 89 -3.41 -33.62 3.35
CA LEU A 89 -2.07 -34.22 3.49
C LEU A 89 -2.11 -35.74 3.49
N SER A 90 -3.16 -36.36 4.04
CA SER A 90 -3.32 -37.82 4.03
C SER A 90 -3.71 -38.40 2.67
N SER A 91 -4.35 -37.60 1.80
CA SER A 91 -4.73 -38.00 0.43
C SER A 91 -3.62 -37.83 -0.62
N LEU A 92 -2.45 -37.32 -0.21
CA LEU A 92 -1.27 -37.12 -1.08
C LEU A 92 -0.25 -38.27 -0.98
N LYS A 93 -0.60 -39.38 -0.31
CA LYS A 93 0.14 -40.65 -0.33
C LYS A 93 -0.56 -41.65 -1.23
#